data_AF-U5W8Q0-F1
#
_entry.id   AF-U5W8Q0-F1
#
_cell.length_a   1.000
_cell.length_b   1.000
_cell.length_c   1.000
_cell.angle_alpha   90.00
_cell.angle_beta   90.00
_cell.angle_gamma   90.00
#
_symmetry.space_group_name_H-M   'P 1'
#
loop_
_entity.id
_entity.type
_entity.pdbx_description
1 polymer ?
#
loop_
_entity_poly.entity_id
_entity_poly.type
_entity_poly.pdbx_seq_one_letter_code
_entity_poly.pdbx_strand_id
1 'polypeptide(L)'
;MFSGKRQVYLLPRNSEATFALDKAGRMTLSEDFGDRALFVLTPVRDDKFWIRTAKVRSGGEALCVTVKGKSVVTAGCDTTTESQLFRFRRTGESNGKPTYTIRTGKDIYLVQDPDGKLGNTGTGVAAVQIGEGTPDIDTPFVLPDRGKATLPALD
;
A
#
# COMPACT_ATOMS: atom_id res chain seq x y z
N MET A 1 -2.05 -11.43 -8.86
CA MET A 1 -2.22 -10.17 -8.10
C MET A 1 -1.03 -9.25 -8.32
N PHE A 2 0.18 -9.69 -7.94
CA PHE A 2 1.46 -8.96 -8.09
C PHE A 2 1.97 -8.76 -9.53
N SER A 3 1.12 -8.95 -10.54
CA SER A 3 1.53 -8.93 -11.95
C SER A 3 1.22 -7.60 -12.65
N GLY A 4 0.73 -6.59 -11.93
CA GLY A 4 0.24 -5.33 -12.50
C GLY A 4 -1.10 -5.42 -13.24
N LYS A 5 -1.73 -6.60 -13.32
CA LYS A 5 -2.95 -6.83 -14.12
C LYS A 5 -4.24 -6.81 -13.32
N ARG A 6 -4.15 -6.77 -12.00
CA ARG A 6 -5.27 -6.86 -11.06
C ARG A 6 -5.24 -5.67 -10.13
N GLN A 7 -6.41 -5.13 -9.83
CA GLN A 7 -6.56 -4.12 -8.79
C GLN A 7 -6.97 -4.76 -7.47
N VAL A 8 -6.50 -4.21 -6.36
CA VAL A 8 -6.69 -4.74 -5.01
C VAL A 8 -7.00 -3.64 -4.01
N TYR A 9 -7.59 -4.04 -2.88
CA TYR A 9 -7.51 -3.26 -1.66
C TYR A 9 -6.29 -3.67 -0.83
N LEU A 10 -5.82 -2.75 0.01
CA LEU A 10 -4.82 -3.02 1.05
C LEU A 10 -5.57 -2.99 2.39
N LEU A 11 -6.10 -4.13 2.82
CA LEU A 11 -6.97 -4.23 3.99
C LEU A 11 -6.16 -4.70 5.21
N PRO A 12 -5.88 -3.85 6.21
CA PRO A 12 -5.28 -4.29 7.46
C PRO A 12 -6.13 -5.40 8.11
N ARG A 13 -5.47 -6.43 8.64
CA ARG A 13 -6.13 -7.50 9.37
C ARG A 13 -6.80 -6.92 10.61
N ASN A 14 -8.01 -7.39 10.91
CA ASN A 14 -8.85 -6.93 12.03
C ASN A 14 -9.25 -5.45 11.96
N SER A 15 -9.25 -4.85 10.76
CA SER A 15 -9.77 -3.51 10.52
C SER A 15 -10.99 -3.57 9.61
N GLU A 16 -11.99 -2.74 9.91
CA GLU A 16 -13.13 -2.48 9.02
C GLU A 16 -12.79 -1.44 7.94
N ALA A 17 -11.66 -0.75 8.09
CA ALA A 17 -11.16 0.25 7.17
C ALA A 17 -10.04 -0.31 6.29
N THR A 18 -9.94 0.16 5.05
CA THR A 18 -8.84 -0.10 4.12
C THR A 18 -7.88 1.07 4.07
N PHE A 19 -6.65 0.84 3.62
CA PHE A 19 -5.81 1.95 3.17
C PHE A 19 -6.40 2.53 1.89
N ALA A 20 -6.51 3.85 1.84
CA ALA A 20 -6.99 4.62 0.71
C ALA A 20 -6.22 5.95 0.62
N LEU A 21 -6.42 6.72 -0.44
CA LEU A 21 -5.87 8.06 -0.56
C LEU A 21 -6.89 9.13 -0.18
N ASP A 22 -6.44 10.15 0.53
CA ASP A 22 -7.21 11.38 0.72
C ASP A 22 -7.17 12.26 -0.55
N LYS A 23 -7.87 13.41 -0.51
CA LYS A 23 -7.91 14.36 -1.64
C LYS A 23 -6.53 14.97 -1.95
N ALA A 24 -5.60 14.98 -1.00
CA ALA A 24 -4.25 15.47 -1.16
C ALA A 24 -3.26 14.37 -1.61
N GLY A 25 -3.73 13.14 -1.83
CA GLY A 25 -2.91 12.00 -2.23
C GLY A 25 -2.07 11.41 -1.09
N ARG A 26 -2.42 11.69 0.16
CA ARG A 26 -1.83 11.03 1.35
C ARG A 26 -2.59 9.75 1.65
N MET A 27 -1.89 8.72 2.12
CA MET A 27 -2.54 7.49 2.53
C MET A 27 -3.22 7.64 3.89
N THR A 28 -4.44 7.14 3.98
CA THR A 28 -5.30 7.19 5.16
C THR A 28 -5.97 5.84 5.40
N LEU A 29 -6.43 5.60 6.62
CA LEU A 29 -7.49 4.63 6.88
C LEU A 29 -8.82 5.20 6.40
N SER A 30 -9.62 4.37 5.74
CA SER A 30 -10.90 4.75 5.17
C SER A 30 -11.89 3.59 5.22
N GLU A 31 -13.12 3.87 5.65
CA GLU A 31 -14.27 2.95 5.51
C GLU A 31 -14.91 3.06 4.11
N ASP A 32 -14.54 4.08 3.32
CA ASP A 32 -14.92 4.18 1.91
C ASP A 32 -13.97 3.33 1.03
N PHE A 33 -14.55 2.34 0.35
CA PHE A 33 -13.88 1.39 -0.54
C PHE A 33 -13.95 1.81 -2.02
N GLY A 34 -14.14 3.08 -2.33
CA GLY A 34 -14.18 3.62 -3.68
C GLY A 34 -12.83 3.62 -4.43
N ASP A 35 -12.77 4.40 -5.51
CA ASP A 35 -11.63 4.42 -6.44
C ASP A 35 -10.28 4.81 -5.80
N ARG A 36 -10.31 5.60 -4.73
CA ARG A 36 -9.10 5.99 -3.98
C ARG A 36 -8.54 4.89 -3.07
N ALA A 37 -9.29 3.81 -2.86
CA ALA A 37 -8.83 2.62 -2.14
C ALA A 37 -8.23 1.55 -3.07
N LEU A 38 -8.37 1.70 -4.39
CA LEU A 38 -7.92 0.71 -5.37
C LEU A 38 -6.48 0.94 -5.79
N PHE A 39 -5.67 -0.11 -5.65
CA PHE A 39 -4.25 -0.13 -6.02
C PHE A 39 -3.90 -1.27 -6.97
N VAL A 40 -2.81 -1.12 -7.70
CA VAL A 40 -2.25 -2.13 -8.59
C VAL A 40 -0.83 -2.43 -8.16
N LEU A 41 -0.54 -3.70 -7.90
CA LEU A 41 0.79 -4.15 -7.50
C LEU A 41 1.58 -4.56 -8.73
N THR A 42 2.56 -3.75 -9.11
CA THR A 42 3.31 -3.91 -10.37
C THR A 42 4.75 -4.31 -10.07
N PRO A 43 5.27 -5.41 -10.63
CA PRO A 43 6.66 -5.80 -10.42
C PRO A 43 7.59 -4.77 -11.07
N VAL A 44 8.70 -4.46 -10.41
CA VAL A 44 9.74 -3.55 -10.93
C VAL A 44 11.00 -4.33 -11.25
N ARG A 45 11.59 -4.97 -10.25
CA ARG A 45 12.77 -5.85 -10.35
C ARG A 45 12.81 -6.78 -9.15
N ASP A 46 13.33 -7.99 -9.34
CA ASP A 46 13.47 -9.00 -8.28
C ASP A 46 12.15 -9.21 -7.50
N ASP A 47 12.20 -9.02 -6.18
CA ASP A 47 11.07 -9.09 -5.25
C ASP A 47 10.45 -7.70 -4.94
N LYS A 48 10.78 -6.68 -5.72
CA LYS A 48 10.33 -5.29 -5.53
C LYS A 48 9.16 -4.95 -6.45
N PHE A 49 8.18 -4.26 -5.86
CA PHE A 49 6.93 -3.88 -6.51
C PHE A 49 6.63 -2.41 -6.26
N TRP A 50 6.04 -1.74 -7.25
CA TRP A 50 5.30 -0.53 -7.02
C TRP A 50 3.90 -0.84 -6.51
N ILE A 51 3.37 0.06 -5.69
CA ILE A 51 1.94 0.16 -5.38
C ILE A 51 1.41 1.36 -6.16
N ARG A 52 0.74 1.12 -7.28
CA ARG A 52 0.22 2.17 -8.17
C ARG A 52 -1.24 2.47 -7.86
N THR A 53 -1.66 3.71 -7.98
CA THR A 53 -3.09 4.07 -7.93
C THR A 53 -3.84 3.45 -9.10
N ALA A 54 -4.98 2.80 -8.88
CA ALA A 54 -5.72 2.16 -9.97
C ALA A 54 -6.59 3.13 -10.78
N LYS A 55 -7.31 4.05 -10.10
CA LYS A 55 -8.37 4.87 -10.72
C LYS A 55 -8.38 6.35 -10.30
N VAL A 56 -7.37 6.78 -9.54
CA VAL A 56 -7.34 8.12 -8.92
C VAL A 56 -7.25 9.25 -9.94
N ARG A 57 -6.85 8.96 -11.18
CA ARG A 57 -6.89 9.88 -12.32
C ARG A 57 -7.49 9.17 -13.53
N SER A 58 -8.57 9.73 -14.09
CA SER A 58 -9.13 9.25 -15.36
C SER A 58 -8.19 9.66 -16.50
N GLY A 59 -7.74 8.70 -17.31
CA GLY A 59 -6.88 8.94 -18.48
C GLY A 59 -5.48 9.47 -18.20
N GLY A 60 -5.08 9.62 -16.93
CA GLY A 60 -3.77 10.11 -16.52
C GLY A 60 -2.84 8.98 -16.08
N GLU A 61 -1.53 9.27 -16.05
CA GLU A 61 -0.54 8.34 -15.54
C GLU A 61 -0.81 7.98 -14.07
N ALA A 62 -0.71 6.70 -13.75
CA ALA A 62 -0.86 6.20 -12.39
C ALA A 62 0.25 6.77 -11.49
N LEU A 63 -0.13 7.22 -10.29
CA LEU A 63 0.82 7.60 -9.27
C LEU A 63 1.30 6.36 -8.50
N CYS A 64 2.52 6.41 -7.99
CA CYS A 64 3.08 5.41 -7.10
C CYS A 64 3.01 5.90 -5.65
N VAL A 65 2.69 4.97 -4.75
CA VAL A 65 2.86 5.17 -3.31
C VAL A 65 4.33 5.39 -3.01
N THR A 66 4.64 6.34 -2.13
CA THR A 66 6.00 6.62 -1.65
C THR A 66 5.99 6.90 -0.16
N VAL A 67 7.01 6.42 0.53
CA VAL A 67 7.27 6.77 1.93
C VAL A 67 8.03 8.10 2.00
N LYS A 68 7.55 9.03 2.83
CA LYS A 68 8.20 10.32 3.11
C LYS A 68 8.25 10.56 4.62
N GLY A 69 9.39 10.25 5.24
CA GLY A 69 9.50 10.21 6.70
C GLY A 69 8.57 9.14 7.26
N LYS A 70 7.70 9.52 8.21
CA LYS A 70 6.66 8.64 8.76
C LYS A 70 5.35 8.64 7.96
N SER A 71 5.24 9.50 6.95
CA SER A 71 4.04 9.63 6.13
C SER A 71 4.12 8.76 4.88
N VAL A 72 2.96 8.39 4.36
CA VAL A 72 2.82 7.67 3.09
C VAL A 72 2.01 8.55 2.15
N VAL A 73 2.55 8.86 0.98
CA VAL A 73 1.94 9.77 0.00
C VAL A 73 2.03 9.17 -1.40
N THR A 74 1.55 9.90 -2.40
CA THR A 74 1.69 9.53 -3.81
C THR A 74 2.59 10.51 -4.56
N ALA A 75 3.30 9.98 -5.56
CA ALA A 75 4.17 10.73 -6.45
C ALA A 75 4.19 10.08 -7.85
N GLY A 76 4.83 10.70 -8.83
CA GLY A 76 5.13 10.04 -10.10
C GLY A 76 5.95 8.77 -9.89
N CYS A 77 5.69 7.75 -10.69
CA CYS A 77 6.36 6.46 -10.57
C CYS A 77 7.82 6.55 -11.04
N ASP A 78 8.75 6.17 -10.17
CA ASP A 78 10.19 6.19 -10.44
C ASP A 78 10.84 4.91 -9.89
N THR A 79 11.48 4.14 -10.78
CA THR A 79 12.09 2.85 -10.45
C THR A 79 13.40 3.00 -9.69
N THR A 80 13.97 4.21 -9.67
CA THR A 80 15.20 4.54 -8.94
C THR A 80 14.92 5.01 -7.51
N THR A 81 13.68 5.44 -7.22
CA THR A 81 13.27 5.89 -5.89
C THR A 81 12.95 4.69 -4.99
N GLU A 82 13.90 4.30 -4.12
CA GLU A 82 13.74 3.15 -3.21
C GLU A 82 12.56 3.29 -2.22
N SER A 83 12.12 4.51 -1.88
CA SER A 83 10.94 4.72 -1.04
C SER A 83 9.60 4.41 -1.75
N GLN A 84 9.63 4.14 -3.05
CA GLN A 84 8.48 3.66 -3.84
C GLN A 84 8.51 2.14 -4.06
N LEU A 85 9.61 1.47 -3.69
CA LEU A 85 9.81 0.05 -3.98
C LEU A 85 9.48 -0.78 -2.75
N PHE A 86 8.36 -1.50 -2.83
CA PHE A 86 7.81 -2.30 -1.76
C PHE A 86 8.06 -3.79 -1.96
N ARG A 87 8.18 -4.50 -0.85
CA ARG A 87 8.27 -5.95 -0.73
C ARG A 87 7.07 -6.43 0.06
N PHE A 88 6.58 -7.60 -0.33
CA PHE A 88 5.44 -8.25 0.30
C PHE A 88 5.88 -9.58 0.88
N ARG A 89 5.93 -9.67 2.21
CA ARG A 89 6.26 -10.92 2.92
C ARG A 89 4.98 -11.55 3.41
N ARG A 90 4.72 -12.80 3.04
CA ARG A 90 3.58 -13.56 3.58
C ARG A 90 3.81 -13.79 5.08
N THR A 91 2.82 -13.48 5.91
CA THR A 91 2.88 -13.68 7.37
C THR A 91 1.89 -14.69 7.89
N GLY A 92 0.95 -15.13 7.06
CA GLY A 92 0.01 -16.19 7.42
C GLY A 92 -1.23 -16.16 6.54
N GLU A 93 -2.37 -16.35 7.19
CA GLU A 93 -3.68 -16.43 6.56
C GLU A 93 -4.76 -15.82 7.47
N SER A 94 -5.81 -15.26 6.87
CA SER A 94 -7.02 -14.79 7.54
C SER A 94 -8.22 -15.15 6.67
N ASN A 95 -9.16 -15.94 7.20
CA ASN A 95 -10.37 -16.38 6.49
C ASN A 95 -10.07 -17.02 5.12
N GLY A 96 -9.11 -17.95 5.03
CA GLY A 96 -8.77 -18.60 3.76
C GLY A 96 -7.88 -17.77 2.83
N LYS A 97 -7.52 -16.54 3.21
CA LYS A 97 -6.76 -15.60 2.35
C LYS A 97 -5.38 -15.30 2.92
N PRO A 98 -4.31 -15.33 2.11
CA PRO A 98 -2.98 -15.03 2.58
C PRO A 98 -2.89 -13.58 3.08
N THR A 99 -2.14 -13.38 4.15
CA THR A 99 -1.81 -12.05 4.70
C THR A 99 -0.36 -11.69 4.43
N TYR A 100 -0.09 -10.39 4.26
CA TYR A 100 1.22 -9.88 3.91
C TYR A 100 1.59 -8.66 4.72
N THR A 101 2.86 -8.53 5.06
CA THR A 101 3.42 -7.26 5.53
C THR A 101 3.98 -6.50 4.34
N ILE A 102 3.80 -5.19 4.33
CA ILE A 102 4.22 -4.32 3.23
C ILE A 102 5.37 -3.45 3.73
N ARG A 103 6.56 -3.57 3.14
CA ARG A 103 7.75 -2.82 3.57
C ARG A 103 8.57 -2.33 2.40
N THR A 104 9.38 -1.29 2.59
CA THR A 104 10.41 -0.91 1.63
C THR A 104 11.67 -1.77 1.77
N GLY A 105 12.63 -1.62 0.87
CA GLY A 105 13.94 -2.27 0.98
C GLY A 105 14.77 -1.86 2.20
N LYS A 106 14.39 -0.79 2.91
CA LYS A 106 15.04 -0.30 4.15
C LYS A 106 14.29 -0.72 5.43
N ASP A 107 13.47 -1.76 5.35
CA ASP A 107 12.66 -2.25 6.47
C ASP A 107 11.76 -1.17 7.09
N ILE A 108 11.25 -0.28 6.23
CA ILE A 108 10.18 0.66 6.61
C ILE A 108 8.85 0.02 6.24
N TYR A 109 8.07 -0.33 7.26
CA TYR A 109 6.79 -1.01 7.14
C TYR A 109 5.65 -0.01 7.06
N LEU A 110 4.66 -0.31 6.23
CA LEU A 110 3.39 0.37 6.26
C LEU A 110 2.54 -0.25 7.37
N VAL A 111 2.07 0.57 8.30
CA VAL A 111 1.32 0.10 9.47
C VAL A 111 0.07 0.93 9.70
N GLN A 112 -0.91 0.29 10.32
CA GLN A 112 -2.07 0.99 10.86
C GLN A 112 -1.65 1.76 12.12
N ASP A 113 -2.03 3.03 12.21
CA ASP A 113 -1.73 3.90 13.36
C ASP A 113 -2.94 4.77 13.70
N PRO A 114 -4.09 4.17 14.09
CA PRO A 114 -5.36 4.88 14.22
C PRO A 114 -5.31 5.96 15.32
N ASP A 115 -4.49 5.72 16.35
CA ASP A 115 -4.28 6.64 17.48
C ASP A 115 -3.14 7.65 17.23
N GLY A 116 -2.43 7.56 16.10
CA GLY A 116 -1.31 8.44 15.78
C GLY A 116 -0.06 8.27 16.67
N LYS A 117 0.05 7.18 17.43
CA LYS A 117 1.14 6.95 18.41
C LYS A 117 2.49 6.70 17.75
N LEU A 118 2.49 6.13 16.54
CA LEU A 118 3.71 5.74 15.84
C LEU A 118 4.22 6.87 14.95
N GLY A 119 3.31 7.44 14.16
CA GLY A 119 3.59 8.41 13.10
C GLY A 119 3.24 9.85 13.44
N ASN A 120 2.20 10.06 14.26
CA ASN A 120 1.50 11.33 14.41
C ASN A 120 1.18 11.99 13.05
N THR A 121 0.78 11.18 12.07
CA THR A 121 0.52 11.63 10.68
C THR A 121 -0.85 12.27 10.52
N GLY A 122 -1.77 12.01 11.45
CA GLY A 122 -3.16 12.43 11.38
C GLY A 122 -3.99 11.70 10.33
N THR A 123 -3.49 10.59 9.76
CA THR A 123 -4.18 9.83 8.70
C THR A 123 -4.54 8.40 9.11
N GLY A 124 -4.19 7.96 10.31
CA GLY A 124 -4.38 6.56 10.71
C GLY A 124 -3.38 5.58 10.05
N VAL A 125 -2.42 6.09 9.27
CA VAL A 125 -1.41 5.28 8.57
C VAL A 125 -0.03 5.87 8.85
N ALA A 126 0.93 5.00 9.12
CA ALA A 126 2.32 5.39 9.31
C ALA A 126 3.27 4.48 8.51
N ALA A 127 4.43 5.04 8.18
CA ALA A 127 5.59 4.32 7.69
C ALA A 127 6.65 4.29 8.79
N VAL A 128 6.97 3.11 9.31
CA VAL A 128 7.85 2.97 10.48
C VAL A 128 8.95 1.97 10.23
N GLN A 129 10.16 2.31 10.68
CA GLN A 129 11.23 1.34 10.74
C GLN A 129 11.02 0.48 11.99
N ILE A 130 10.71 -0.80 11.79
CA ILE A 130 10.50 -1.77 12.87
C ILE A 130 11.39 -2.98 12.66
N GLY A 131 11.80 -3.61 13.76
CA GLY A 131 12.44 -4.93 13.71
C GLY A 131 11.45 -5.97 13.19
N GLU A 132 11.91 -6.83 12.30
CA GLU A 132 11.11 -7.95 11.78
C GLU A 132 10.56 -8.80 12.94
N GLY A 133 9.26 -9.11 12.88
CA GLY A 133 8.61 -9.96 13.88
C GLY A 133 8.20 -9.24 15.16
N THR A 134 8.13 -7.90 15.17
CA THR A 134 7.54 -7.11 16.27
C THR A 134 6.00 -7.18 16.18
N PRO A 135 5.32 -8.11 16.85
CA PRO A 135 3.91 -8.45 16.56
C PRO A 135 2.95 -7.31 16.90
N ASP A 136 3.36 -6.45 17.84
CA ASP A 136 2.56 -5.32 18.32
C ASP A 136 2.53 -4.13 17.35
N ILE A 137 3.40 -4.13 16.33
CA ILE A 137 3.52 -3.02 15.36
C ILE A 137 3.37 -3.51 13.91
N ASP A 138 3.75 -4.75 13.61
CA ASP A 138 3.61 -5.30 12.27
C ASP A 138 2.12 -5.41 11.90
N THR A 139 1.72 -4.79 10.79
CA THR A 139 0.33 -4.80 10.31
C THR A 139 0.21 -5.79 9.16
N PRO A 140 -0.42 -6.97 9.34
CA PRO A 140 -0.71 -7.87 8.24
C PRO A 140 -1.85 -7.32 7.40
N PHE A 141 -1.73 -7.40 6.07
CA PHE A 141 -2.76 -6.99 5.12
C PHE A 141 -3.31 -8.20 4.39
N VAL A 142 -4.64 -8.28 4.30
CA VAL A 142 -5.31 -9.04 3.25
C VAL A 142 -5.33 -8.17 2.00
N LEU A 143 -5.15 -8.80 0.83
CA LEU A 143 -5.17 -8.11 -0.46
C LEU A 143 -6.38 -8.58 -1.30
N PRO A 144 -7.62 -8.16 -1.02
CA PRO A 144 -8.77 -8.59 -1.81
C PRO A 144 -8.64 -8.19 -3.29
N ASP A 145 -8.76 -9.16 -4.20
CA ASP A 145 -8.83 -8.90 -5.65
C ASP A 145 -10.16 -8.22 -6.00
N ARG A 146 -10.08 -7.10 -6.73
CA ARG A 146 -11.21 -6.25 -7.15
C ARG A 146 -11.34 -6.14 -8.67
N GLY A 147 -10.80 -7.09 -9.40
CA GLY A 147 -10.98 -7.20 -10.84
C GLY A 147 -9.75 -6.79 -11.65
N LYS A 148 -9.96 -6.62 -12.95
CA LYS A 148 -8.90 -6.27 -13.91
C LYS A 148 -8.49 -4.81 -13.67
N ALA A 149 -7.19 -4.54 -13.66
CA ALA A 149 -6.68 -3.18 -13.64
C ALA A 149 -7.01 -2.47 -14.97
N THR A 150 -7.38 -1.20 -14.88
CA THR A 150 -7.68 -0.34 -16.05
C THR A 150 -6.60 0.73 -16.26
N LEU A 151 -5.36 0.45 -15.83
CA LEU A 151 -4.25 1.35 -16.05
C LEU A 151 -3.96 1.49 -17.56
N PRO A 152 -3.63 2.69 -18.05
CA PRO A 152 -3.13 2.83 -19.41
C PRO A 152 -1.87 1.98 -19.57
N ALA A 153 -1.72 1.36 -20.74
CA ALA A 153 -0.44 0.74 -21.10
C ALA A 153 0.62 1.85 -21.18
N LEU A 154 1.81 1.59 -20.63
CA LEU A 154 2.98 2.39 -20.96
C LEU A 154 3.47 1.82 -22.29
N ASP A 155 3.29 2.58 -23.37
CA ASP A 155 3.84 2.27 -24.68
C ASP A 155 5.38 2.46 -24.69
#